data_AF-A0A3L7JEJ6-F1
#
_entry.id   AF-A0A3L7JEJ6-F1
#
_cell.length_a   1.000
_cell.length_b   1.000
_cell.length_c   1.000
_cell.angle_alpha   90.00
_cell.angle_beta   90.00
_cell.angle_gamma   90.00
#
_symmetry.space_group_name_H-M   'P 1'
#
loop_
_entity.id
_entity.type
_entity.pdbx_description
1 polymer ?
#
loop_
_entity_poly.entity_id
_entity_poly.type
_entity_poly.pdbx_seq_one_letter_code
_entity_poly.pdbx_strand_id
1 'polypeptide(L)'
;MIAAFLGATPPNLVLGVGIVLILNGLHLGYVSRHDDPGRIQVLYFSAGDAAWVLISLTLVVTGTFVTTAPGIVLTLLVAVGVGVLGLLQFLKVRH
;
A
#
# COMPACT_ATOMS: atom_id res chain seq x y z
N MET A 1 -18.62 1.81 -9.72
CA MET A 1 -19.09 1.36 -8.39
C MET A 1 -18.06 1.51 -7.28
N ILE A 2 -16.74 1.29 -7.50
CA ILE A 2 -15.72 1.37 -6.43
C ILE A 2 -15.42 2.82 -5.98
N ALA A 3 -15.35 3.79 -6.91
CA ALA A 3 -15.09 5.19 -6.56
C ALA A 3 -16.15 5.76 -5.59
N ALA A 4 -17.44 5.50 -5.87
CA ALA A 4 -18.55 5.88 -5.02
C ALA A 4 -18.54 5.18 -3.63
N PHE A 5 -17.90 4.01 -3.53
CA PHE A 5 -17.75 3.30 -2.27
C PHE A 5 -16.72 3.97 -1.35
N LEU A 6 -15.68 4.61 -1.91
CA LEU A 6 -14.67 5.35 -1.13
C LEU A 6 -15.13 6.78 -0.80
N GLY A 7 -15.86 7.42 -1.72
CA GLY A 7 -16.33 8.80 -1.59
C GLY A 7 -16.35 9.50 -2.95
N ALA A 8 -15.85 10.73 -3.00
CA ALA A 8 -15.71 11.53 -4.23
C ALA A 8 -14.33 11.34 -4.89
N THR A 9 -13.84 10.10 -4.98
CA THR A 9 -12.52 9.82 -5.56
C THR A 9 -12.56 9.93 -7.08
N PRO A 10 -11.64 10.71 -7.72
CA PRO A 10 -11.54 10.76 -9.17
C PRO A 10 -11.26 9.37 -9.77
N PRO A 11 -12.03 8.91 -10.78
CA PRO A 11 -11.84 7.58 -11.37
C PRO A 11 -10.41 7.36 -11.91
N ASN A 12 -9.80 8.41 -12.46
CA ASN A 12 -8.45 8.39 -13.01
C ASN A 12 -7.38 8.15 -11.92
N LEU A 13 -7.62 8.67 -10.71
CA LEU A 13 -6.74 8.45 -9.56
C LEU A 13 -6.81 6.98 -9.14
N VAL A 14 -8.02 6.41 -9.03
CA VAL A 14 -8.22 5.00 -8.69
C VAL A 14 -7.55 4.09 -9.73
N LEU A 15 -7.69 4.42 -11.02
CA LEU A 15 -7.03 3.66 -12.09
C LEU A 15 -5.51 3.76 -12.01
N GLY A 16 -4.96 4.97 -11.86
CA GLY A 16 -3.52 5.18 -11.75
C GLY A 16 -2.92 4.46 -10.55
N VAL A 17 -3.57 4.56 -9.39
CA VAL A 17 -3.19 3.81 -8.19
C VAL A 17 -3.26 2.30 -8.43
N GLY A 18 -4.33 1.81 -9.06
CA GLY A 18 -4.47 0.40 -9.40
C GLY A 18 -3.35 -0.12 -10.28
N ILE A 19 -2.96 0.64 -11.32
CA ILE A 19 -1.84 0.30 -12.20
C ILE A 19 -0.53 0.23 -11.41
N VAL A 20 -0.24 1.24 -10.59
CA VAL A 20 0.97 1.28 -9.76
C VAL A 20 1.02 0.07 -8.81
N LEU A 21 -0.09 -0.28 -8.18
CA LEU A 21 -0.17 -1.43 -7.27
C LEU A 21 0.04 -2.77 -7.98
N ILE A 22 -0.53 -2.94 -9.18
CA ILE A 22 -0.30 -4.15 -9.99
C ILE A 22 1.18 -4.27 -10.35
N LEU A 23 1.80 -3.18 -10.83
CA LEU A 23 3.23 -3.17 -11.15
C LEU A 23 4.09 -3.46 -9.91
N ASN A 24 3.73 -2.89 -8.76
CA ASN A 24 4.42 -3.16 -7.50
C ASN A 24 4.31 -4.63 -7.09
N GLY A 25 3.11 -5.22 -7.18
CA GLY A 25 2.89 -6.63 -6.89
C GLY A 25 3.64 -7.58 -7.82
N LEU A 26 3.71 -7.25 -9.12
CA LEU A 26 4.51 -8.01 -10.10
C LEU A 26 6.00 -7.92 -9.78
N HIS A 27 6.50 -6.72 -9.46
CA HIS A 27 7.90 -6.51 -9.10
C HIS A 27 8.27 -7.27 -7.81
N LEU A 28 7.41 -7.22 -6.80
CA LEU A 28 7.60 -7.92 -5.54
C LEU A 28 7.57 -9.45 -5.73
N GLY A 29 6.66 -9.96 -6.56
CA GLY A 29 6.60 -11.37 -6.92
C GLY A 29 7.77 -11.85 -7.78
N TYR A 30 8.41 -10.96 -8.54
CA TYR A 30 9.65 -11.29 -9.26
C TYR A 30 10.83 -11.38 -8.28
N VAL A 31 10.96 -10.39 -7.40
CA VAL A 31 12.04 -10.34 -6.38
C VAL A 31 11.89 -11.49 -5.37
N SER A 32 10.67 -11.84 -4.97
CA SER A 32 10.42 -12.93 -4.00
C SER A 32 10.78 -14.32 -4.49
N ARG A 33 11.05 -14.49 -5.80
CA ARG A 33 11.50 -15.76 -6.39
C ARG A 33 13.01 -15.92 -6.40
N HIS A 34 13.75 -14.89 -6.02
CA HIS A 34 15.20 -14.98 -5.86
C HIS A 34 15.50 -15.48 -4.43
N ASP A 35 16.41 -16.45 -4.31
CA ASP A 35 16.74 -17.08 -3.02
C ASP A 35 17.36 -16.10 -2.01
N ASP A 36 17.99 -15.03 -2.50
CA ASP A 36 18.61 -13.98 -1.68
C ASP A 36 18.25 -12.58 -2.21
N PRO A 37 17.07 -12.05 -1.85
CA PRO A 37 16.68 -10.71 -2.26
C PRO A 37 17.60 -9.69 -1.58
N GLY A 38 18.34 -8.93 -2.39
CA GLY A 38 19.35 -8.01 -1.88
C GLY A 38 18.77 -7.01 -0.90
N ARG A 39 19.53 -6.70 0.17
CA ARG A 39 19.11 -5.81 1.27
C ARG A 39 18.46 -4.50 0.81
N ILE A 40 18.98 -3.89 -0.26
CA ILE A 40 18.48 -2.64 -0.85
C ILE A 40 17.05 -2.80 -1.38
N GLN A 41 16.73 -3.94 -1.99
CA GLN A 41 15.41 -4.22 -2.56
C GLN A 41 14.36 -4.36 -1.45
N VAL A 42 14.70 -5.08 -0.39
CA VAL A 42 13.81 -5.25 0.78
C VAL A 42 13.56 -3.91 1.48
N LEU A 43 14.59 -3.07 1.62
CA LEU A 43 14.43 -1.71 2.16
C LEU A 43 13.55 -0.83 1.27
N TYR A 44 13.67 -0.94 -0.06
CA TYR A 44 12.83 -0.22 -1.01
C TYR A 44 11.35 -0.59 -0.86
N PHE A 45 11.02 -1.88 -0.81
CA PHE A 45 9.63 -2.33 -0.64
C PHE A 45 9.06 -1.95 0.74
N SER A 46 9.83 -2.15 1.81
CA SER A 46 9.42 -1.77 3.16
C SER A 46 9.20 -0.26 3.31
N ALA A 47 10.04 0.57 2.68
CA ALA A 47 9.83 2.02 2.65
C ALA A 47 8.58 2.41 1.85
N GLY A 48 8.30 1.72 0.74
CA GLY A 48 7.06 1.85 -0.02
C GLY A 48 5.82 1.52 0.82
N ASP A 49 5.87 0.42 1.57
CA ASP A 49 4.80 -0.01 2.48
C ASP A 49 4.57 1.02 3.60
N ALA A 50 5.65 1.56 4.18
CA ALA A 50 5.56 2.62 5.20
C ALA A 50 4.96 3.91 4.62
N ALA A 51 5.39 4.33 3.43
CA ALA A 51 4.80 5.48 2.75
C ALA A 51 3.31 5.25 2.45
N TRP A 52 2.94 4.04 2.07
CA TRP A 52 1.54 3.65 1.82
C TRP A 52 0.65 3.79 3.06
N VAL A 53 1.16 3.35 4.22
CA VAL A 53 0.48 3.53 5.51
C VAL A 53 0.27 5.01 5.83
N LEU A 54 1.30 5.83 5.68
CA LEU A 54 1.24 7.27 5.96
C LEU A 54 0.25 8.00 5.05
N ILE A 55 0.27 7.68 3.75
CA ILE A 55 -0.68 8.24 2.77
C ILE A 55 -2.10 7.81 3.14
N SER A 56 -2.32 6.54 3.45
CA SER A 56 -3.64 6.00 3.82
C SER A 56 -4.21 6.69 5.07
N LEU A 57 -3.37 6.86 6.10
CA LEU A 57 -3.74 7.60 7.32
C LEU A 57 -4.06 9.06 7.03
N THR A 58 -3.24 9.73 6.21
CA THR A 58 -3.45 11.12 5.84
C THR A 58 -4.78 11.29 5.13
N LEU A 59 -5.09 10.46 4.12
CA LEU A 59 -6.35 10.52 3.38
C LEU A 59 -7.58 10.33 4.29
N VAL A 60 -7.50 9.40 5.26
CA VAL A 60 -8.57 9.17 6.24
C VAL A 60 -8.72 10.36 7.19
N VAL A 61 -7.62 10.86 7.76
CA VAL A 61 -7.65 11.98 8.74
C VAL A 61 -8.12 13.27 8.09
N THR A 62 -7.69 13.58 6.88
CA THR A 62 -8.10 14.78 6.16
C THR A 62 -9.45 14.65 5.46
N GLY A 63 -10.06 13.45 5.47
CA GLY A 63 -11.27 13.15 4.70
C GLY A 63 -11.09 13.36 3.20
N THR A 64 -9.86 13.26 2.70
CA THR A 64 -9.54 13.45 1.29
C THR A 64 -9.79 12.14 0.54
N PHE A 65 -10.71 12.17 -0.42
CA PHE A 65 -11.15 11.03 -1.24
C PHE A 65 -11.87 9.88 -0.51
N VAL A 66 -11.44 9.54 0.70
CA VAL A 66 -12.04 8.48 1.55
C VAL A 66 -12.88 9.13 2.63
N THR A 67 -14.21 9.14 2.45
CA THR A 67 -15.14 9.82 3.36
C THR A 67 -16.26 8.92 3.87
N THR A 68 -16.51 7.78 3.23
CA THR A 68 -17.56 6.85 3.68
C THR A 68 -17.05 6.00 4.85
N ALA A 69 -17.92 5.71 5.82
CA ALA A 69 -17.58 4.81 6.93
C ALA A 69 -17.02 3.44 6.46
N PRO A 70 -17.63 2.73 5.50
CA PRO A 70 -17.07 1.46 5.02
C PRO A 70 -15.74 1.65 4.25
N GLY A 71 -15.58 2.76 3.52
CA GLY A 71 -14.33 3.08 2.82
C GLY A 71 -13.17 3.30 3.79
N ILE A 72 -13.41 4.07 4.87
CA ILE A 72 -12.44 4.31 5.94
C ILE A 72 -11.99 3.00 6.58
N VAL A 73 -12.94 2.13 6.97
CA VAL A 73 -12.62 0.84 7.59
C VAL A 73 -11.75 -0.01 6.65
N LEU A 74 -12.11 -0.09 5.37
CA LEU A 74 -11.35 -0.87 4.39
C LEU A 74 -9.93 -0.30 4.18
N THR A 75 -9.80 1.02 4.05
CA THR A 75 -8.51 1.71 3.92
C THR A 75 -7.61 1.44 5.12
N LEU A 76 -8.16 1.48 6.34
CA LEU A 76 -7.40 1.19 7.56
C LEU A 76 -6.97 -0.27 7.64
N LEU A 77 -7.84 -1.23 7.28
CA LEU A 77 -7.49 -2.64 7.25
C LEU A 77 -6.34 -2.93 6.27
N VAL A 78 -6.40 -2.35 5.06
CA VAL A 78 -5.33 -2.48 4.08
C VAL A 78 -4.04 -1.82 4.58
N ALA A 79 -4.12 -0.63 5.18
CA ALA A 79 -2.96 0.05 5.76
C ALA A 79 -2.30 -0.81 6.85
N VAL A 80 -3.08 -1.41 7.75
CA VAL A 80 -2.55 -2.33 8.78
C VAL A 80 -1.87 -3.54 8.12
N GLY A 81 -2.52 -4.18 7.14
CA GLY A 81 -1.96 -5.34 6.45
C GLY A 81 -0.62 -5.03 5.78
N VAL A 82 -0.56 -3.95 5.00
CA VAL A 82 0.67 -3.49 4.32
C VAL A 82 1.74 -3.09 5.34
N GLY A 83 1.38 -2.39 6.41
CA GLY A 83 2.31 -2.01 7.47
C GLY A 83 2.94 -3.20 8.19
N VAL A 84 2.16 -4.25 8.47
CA VAL A 84 2.69 -5.50 9.06
C VAL A 84 3.65 -6.17 8.09
N LEU A 85 3.30 -6.28 6.80
CA LEU A 85 4.18 -6.88 5.80
C LEU A 85 5.50 -6.11 5.64
N GLY A 86 5.43 -4.78 5.54
CA GLY A 86 6.61 -3.91 5.46
C GLY A 86 7.51 -4.02 6.69
N LEU A 87 6.91 -4.15 7.89
CA LEU A 87 7.66 -4.37 9.13
C LEU A 87 8.36 -5.73 9.13
N LEU A 88 7.68 -6.80 8.71
CA LEU A 88 8.27 -8.14 8.64
C LEU A 88 9.44 -8.20 7.63
N GLN A 89 9.29 -7.55 6.48
CA GLN A 89 10.38 -7.40 5.49
C GLN A 89 11.60 -6.70 6.10
N PHE A 90 11.38 -5.60 6.82
CA PHE A 90 12.46 -4.85 7.47
C PHE A 90 13.18 -5.68 8.54
N LEU A 91 12.42 -6.38 9.39
CA LEU A 91 12.98 -7.23 10.45
C LEU A 91 13.81 -8.37 9.87
N LYS A 92 13.37 -8.98 8.76
CA LYS A 92 14.11 -10.05 8.09
C LYS A 92 15.44 -9.59 7.50
N VAL A 93 15.56 -8.32 7.08
CA VAL A 93 16.80 -7.78 6.51
C VAL A 93 17.81 -7.31 7.55
N ARG A 94 17.38 -7.14 8.80
CA ARG A 94 18.20 -6.63 9.90
C ARG A 94 18.95 -7.73 10.66
N HIS A 95 18.50 -8.99 10.53
CA HIS A 95 19.17 -10.19 11.01
C HIS A 95 20.03 -10.80 9.92
#